data_AF-A0A6P0RMR1-F1
#
_entry.id   AF-A0A6P0RMR1-F1
#
_cell.length_a   1.000
_cell.length_b   1.000
_cell.length_c   1.000
_cell.angle_alpha   90.00
_cell.angle_beta   90.00
_cell.angle_gamma   90.00
#
_symmetry.space_group_name_H-M   'P 1'
#
loop_
_entity.id
_entity.type
_entity.pdbx_description
1 polymer ?
#
loop_
_entity_poly.entity_id
_entity_poly.type
_entity_poly.pdbx_seq_one_letter_code
_entity_poly.pdbx_strand_id
1 'polypeptide(L)'
;MPAYNIFVKPGLAQTSEQSQSSSLPVKTNLLPQSSGQIWMFLCISLVLLMIGLVVYGKLEIDKKEKKLRIEQYKAKDLKKKLKLAVNTIRKMETNPDLVDSREFNLDYLRMRMADDQFHFAIVNQIKIRVKQLISLALRPTQATKTAVGIASTSGRQVDEIFDVIHETEHKEKRIKRVLFRIEVKLMKLPTQATSMTINQIIDCIEKYLSSDDDKWQPTIQGHIVTIDWDQKAKPTPLLVLQQSNENVNVTFRTKRSNVS
;
A
#
# COMPACT_ATOMS: atom_id res chain seq x y z
N MET A 1 -10.65 -31.71 -64.89
CA MET A 1 -10.83 -33.16 -64.62
C MET A 1 -9.98 -33.92 -65.65
N PRO A 2 -9.45 -35.10 -65.33
CA PRO A 2 -10.27 -36.32 -65.18
C PRO A 2 -10.40 -36.80 -63.73
N ALA A 3 -11.35 -37.71 -63.50
CA ALA A 3 -11.50 -38.46 -62.25
C ALA A 3 -11.05 -39.91 -62.48
N TYR A 4 -10.45 -40.54 -61.47
CA TYR A 4 -10.10 -41.96 -61.50
C TYR A 4 -11.09 -42.76 -60.64
N ASN A 5 -12.06 -43.39 -61.29
CA ASN A 5 -12.90 -44.40 -60.64
C ASN A 5 -12.13 -45.72 -60.58
N ILE A 6 -12.00 -46.32 -59.40
CA ILE A 6 -11.50 -47.69 -59.25
C ILE A 6 -12.68 -48.63 -59.03
N PHE A 7 -12.71 -49.71 -59.83
CA PHE A 7 -13.84 -50.62 -59.98
C PHE A 7 -13.77 -51.79 -59.00
N VAL A 8 -14.94 -52.23 -58.51
CA VAL A 8 -15.07 -53.34 -57.54
C VAL A 8 -14.95 -54.70 -58.23
N LYS A 9 -14.36 -55.69 -57.56
CA LYS A 9 -14.51 -57.12 -57.94
C LYS A 9 -15.00 -57.96 -56.76
N PRO A 10 -16.24 -58.49 -56.80
CA PRO A 10 -16.64 -59.60 -55.94
C PRO A 10 -16.12 -60.93 -56.51
N GLY A 11 -15.63 -61.82 -55.65
CA GLY A 11 -15.22 -63.17 -56.03
C GLY A 11 -16.29 -64.20 -55.64
N LEU A 12 -16.97 -64.78 -56.62
CA LEU A 12 -17.92 -65.88 -56.43
C LEU A 12 -17.67 -66.99 -57.48
N ALA A 13 -17.42 -68.20 -56.99
CA ALA A 13 -17.47 -69.48 -57.69
C ALA A 13 -17.74 -70.54 -56.58
N GLN A 14 -18.67 -71.51 -56.66
CA GLN A 14 -18.94 -72.53 -57.68
C GLN A 14 -17.70 -73.38 -58.02
N THR A 15 -17.74 -74.72 -58.06
CA THR A 15 -18.76 -75.73 -57.68
C THR A 15 -17.99 -77.04 -57.34
N SER A 16 -18.47 -78.10 -56.67
CA SER A 16 -19.57 -79.00 -57.03
C SER A 16 -19.93 -79.94 -55.85
N GLU A 17 -21.12 -80.53 -55.90
CA GLU A 17 -21.48 -81.74 -55.13
C GLU A 17 -20.98 -83.02 -55.84
N GLN A 18 -20.88 -84.16 -55.13
CA GLN A 18 -21.58 -85.42 -55.51
C GLN A 18 -21.52 -86.53 -54.41
N SER A 19 -22.70 -87.09 -54.08
CA SER A 19 -23.03 -88.43 -53.50
C SER A 19 -22.37 -89.04 -52.24
N GLN A 20 -23.23 -89.28 -51.24
CA GLN A 20 -23.54 -90.58 -50.55
C GLN A 20 -22.38 -91.59 -50.29
N SER A 21 -22.14 -92.13 -49.09
CA SER A 21 -23.02 -92.43 -47.93
C SER A 21 -22.15 -92.68 -46.64
N SER A 22 -22.50 -93.32 -45.50
CA SER A 22 -23.59 -94.24 -45.08
C SER A 22 -23.73 -94.35 -43.52
N SER A 23 -24.69 -95.18 -43.07
CA SER A 23 -24.82 -95.88 -41.75
C SER A 23 -24.59 -95.13 -40.40
N LEU A 24 -25.72 -94.72 -39.78
CA LEU A 24 -26.15 -94.95 -38.38
C LEU A 24 -25.27 -94.45 -37.17
N PRO A 25 -25.86 -94.26 -35.96
CA PRO A 25 -25.41 -93.20 -35.05
C PRO A 25 -24.56 -93.65 -33.86
N VAL A 26 -23.67 -92.76 -33.43
CA VAL A 26 -23.02 -92.79 -32.10
C VAL A 26 -23.43 -91.54 -31.32
N LYS A 27 -23.96 -91.72 -30.11
CA LYS A 27 -24.15 -90.63 -29.15
C LYS A 27 -22.80 -90.18 -28.62
N THR A 28 -22.55 -88.87 -28.54
CA THR A 28 -22.11 -88.15 -27.31
C THR A 28 -21.77 -86.70 -27.63
N ASN A 29 -22.49 -85.77 -27.01
CA ASN A 29 -21.89 -84.66 -26.27
C ASN A 29 -22.98 -83.90 -25.49
N LEU A 30 -22.92 -84.00 -24.16
CA LEU A 30 -23.71 -83.15 -23.26
C LEU A 30 -23.06 -81.77 -23.22
N LEU A 31 -23.75 -80.73 -23.68
CA LEU A 31 -23.29 -79.35 -23.48
C LEU A 31 -23.37 -79.01 -21.98
N PRO A 32 -22.28 -78.59 -21.32
CA PRO A 32 -22.37 -78.00 -19.99
C PRO A 32 -22.96 -76.58 -20.13
N GLN A 33 -24.20 -76.39 -19.68
CA GLN A 33 -24.92 -75.11 -19.73
C GLN A 33 -24.40 -74.11 -18.66
N SER A 34 -23.10 -73.84 -18.68
CA SER A 34 -22.36 -73.03 -17.68
C SER A 34 -21.71 -71.76 -18.27
N SER A 35 -21.98 -71.45 -19.54
CA SER A 35 -21.43 -70.26 -20.21
C SER A 35 -22.18 -68.97 -19.89
N GLY A 36 -23.51 -69.03 -19.75
CA GLY A 36 -24.37 -67.83 -19.65
C GLY A 36 -24.10 -66.94 -18.43
N GLN A 37 -23.80 -67.53 -17.27
CA GLN A 37 -23.47 -66.77 -16.06
C GLN A 37 -22.17 -65.97 -16.21
N ILE A 38 -21.15 -66.56 -16.85
CA ILE A 38 -19.83 -65.91 -17.04
C ILE A 38 -19.98 -64.66 -17.93
N TRP A 39 -20.72 -64.76 -19.03
CA TRP A 39 -21.03 -63.60 -19.89
C TRP A 39 -21.84 -62.52 -19.16
N MET A 40 -22.79 -62.92 -18.31
CA MET A 40 -23.57 -61.96 -17.51
C MET A 40 -22.69 -61.19 -16.51
N PHE A 41 -21.79 -61.88 -15.78
CA PHE A 41 -20.84 -61.22 -14.88
C PHE A 41 -19.85 -60.31 -15.63
N LEU A 42 -19.40 -60.70 -16.83
CA LEU A 42 -18.53 -59.86 -17.67
C LEU A 42 -19.21 -58.55 -18.06
N CYS A 43 -20.47 -58.62 -18.50
CA CYS A 43 -21.27 -57.44 -18.84
C CYS A 43 -21.51 -56.51 -17.63
N ILE A 44 -21.84 -57.08 -16.46
CA ILE A 44 -22.04 -56.29 -15.22
C ILE A 44 -20.74 -55.61 -14.78
N SER A 45 -19.60 -56.31 -14.85
CA SER A 45 -18.28 -55.77 -14.57
C SER A 45 -17.91 -54.61 -15.51
N LEU A 46 -18.18 -54.76 -16.81
CA LEU A 46 -17.96 -53.71 -17.81
C LEU A 46 -18.84 -52.48 -17.56
N VAL A 47 -20.10 -52.66 -17.17
CA VAL A 47 -21.00 -51.55 -16.79
C VAL A 47 -20.48 -50.82 -15.55
N LEU A 48 -20.02 -51.53 -14.52
CA LEU A 48 -19.40 -50.92 -13.34
C LEU A 48 -18.13 -50.14 -13.67
N LEU A 49 -17.27 -50.67 -14.54
CA LEU A 49 -16.08 -49.99 -15.05
C LEU A 49 -16.44 -48.67 -15.76
N MET A 50 -17.45 -48.70 -16.63
CA MET A 50 -17.93 -47.51 -17.36
C MET A 50 -18.53 -46.46 -16.42
N ILE A 51 -19.29 -46.86 -15.40
CA ILE A 51 -19.80 -45.95 -14.37
C ILE A 51 -18.64 -45.30 -13.60
N GLY A 52 -17.63 -46.09 -13.21
CA GLY A 52 -16.43 -45.59 -12.55
C GLY A 52 -15.67 -44.55 -13.40
N LEU A 53 -15.49 -44.83 -14.70
CA LEU A 53 -14.88 -43.91 -15.67
C LEU A 53 -15.66 -42.59 -15.80
N VAL A 54 -17.01 -42.64 -15.86
CA VAL A 54 -17.85 -41.44 -15.95
C VAL A 54 -17.76 -40.58 -14.68
N VAL A 55 -17.80 -41.20 -13.50
CA VAL A 55 -17.67 -40.49 -12.21
C VAL A 55 -16.27 -39.89 -12.04
N TYR A 56 -15.23 -40.65 -12.34
CA TYR A 56 -13.85 -40.15 -12.30
C TYR A 56 -13.62 -38.99 -13.29
N GLY A 57 -14.14 -39.11 -14.51
CA GLY A 57 -14.09 -38.07 -15.53
C GLY A 57 -14.76 -36.77 -15.08
N LYS A 58 -15.97 -36.85 -14.49
CA LYS A 58 -16.66 -35.70 -13.87
C LYS A 58 -15.80 -35.04 -12.79
N LEU A 59 -15.28 -35.80 -11.84
CA LEU A 59 -14.45 -35.27 -10.75
C LEU A 59 -13.17 -34.58 -11.25
N GLU A 60 -12.56 -35.09 -12.33
CA GLU A 60 -11.35 -34.49 -12.90
C GLU A 60 -11.64 -33.24 -13.75
N ILE A 61 -12.80 -33.17 -14.42
CA ILE A 61 -13.31 -31.96 -15.07
C ILE A 61 -13.56 -30.86 -14.02
N ASP A 62 -14.27 -31.17 -12.93
CA ASP A 62 -14.57 -30.23 -11.85
C ASP A 62 -13.29 -29.65 -11.21
N LYS A 63 -12.25 -30.48 -11.02
CA LYS A 63 -10.93 -30.03 -10.55
C LYS A 63 -10.27 -29.04 -11.51
N LYS A 64 -10.31 -29.34 -12.82
CA LYS A 64 -9.73 -28.48 -13.87
C LYS A 64 -10.49 -27.16 -13.99
N GLU A 65 -11.82 -27.18 -13.92
CA GLU A 65 -12.62 -25.95 -13.96
C GLU A 65 -12.33 -25.05 -12.75
N LYS A 66 -12.22 -25.62 -11.53
CA LYS A 66 -11.86 -24.88 -10.32
C LYS A 66 -10.48 -24.22 -10.43
N LYS A 67 -9.49 -24.91 -11.01
CA LYS A 67 -8.16 -24.34 -11.29
C LYS A 67 -8.25 -23.17 -12.29
N LEU A 68 -8.93 -23.36 -13.42
CA LEU A 68 -9.12 -22.32 -14.44
C LEU A 68 -9.83 -21.08 -13.88
N ARG A 69 -10.86 -21.25 -13.05
CA ARG A 69 -11.53 -20.12 -12.37
C ARG A 69 -10.55 -19.35 -11.49
N ILE A 70 -9.73 -20.03 -10.67
CA ILE A 70 -8.71 -19.40 -9.81
C ILE A 70 -7.67 -18.64 -10.64
N GLU A 71 -7.20 -19.19 -11.74
CA GLU A 71 -6.25 -18.55 -12.66
C GLU A 71 -6.86 -17.31 -13.34
N GLN A 72 -8.11 -17.38 -13.78
CA GLN A 72 -8.85 -16.22 -14.31
C GLN A 72 -9.04 -15.11 -13.26
N TYR A 73 -9.31 -15.45 -12.00
CA TYR A 73 -9.38 -14.44 -10.92
C TYR A 73 -8.01 -13.80 -10.65
N LYS A 74 -6.93 -14.59 -10.59
CA LYS A 74 -5.55 -14.07 -10.48
C LYS A 74 -5.21 -13.15 -11.65
N ALA A 75 -5.51 -13.53 -12.89
CA ALA A 75 -5.28 -12.71 -14.07
C ALA A 75 -6.08 -11.39 -14.06
N LYS A 76 -7.34 -11.42 -13.60
CA LYS A 76 -8.17 -10.21 -13.43
C LYS A 76 -7.62 -9.27 -12.35
N ASP A 77 -7.18 -9.80 -11.22
CA ASP A 77 -6.55 -9.01 -10.14
C ASP A 77 -5.19 -8.43 -10.56
N LEU A 78 -4.33 -9.22 -11.20
CA LEU A 78 -3.07 -8.74 -11.80
C LEU A 78 -3.32 -7.61 -12.81
N LYS A 79 -4.30 -7.76 -13.71
CA LYS A 79 -4.68 -6.70 -14.66
C LYS A 79 -5.22 -5.44 -13.96
N LYS A 80 -5.94 -5.59 -12.83
CA LYS A 80 -6.42 -4.47 -12.02
C LYS A 80 -5.26 -3.75 -11.32
N LYS A 81 -4.33 -4.49 -10.71
CA LYS A 81 -3.11 -3.97 -10.06
C LYS A 81 -2.19 -3.27 -11.05
N LEU A 82 -1.95 -3.86 -12.22
CA LEU A 82 -1.15 -3.25 -13.28
C LEU A 82 -1.82 -1.96 -13.81
N LYS A 83 -3.14 -1.97 -14.05
CA LYS A 83 -3.86 -0.74 -14.45
C LYS A 83 -3.80 0.35 -13.36
N LEU A 84 -3.85 -0.03 -12.08
CA LEU A 84 -3.70 0.91 -10.97
C LEU A 84 -2.28 1.50 -10.93
N ALA A 85 -1.24 0.66 -11.04
CA ALA A 85 0.16 1.09 -11.06
C ALA A 85 0.44 2.02 -12.26
N VAL A 86 0.03 1.64 -13.47
CA VAL A 86 0.17 2.47 -14.68
C VAL A 86 -0.60 3.78 -14.54
N ASN A 87 -1.80 3.80 -13.95
CA ASN A 87 -2.53 5.05 -13.69
C ASN A 87 -1.83 5.93 -12.63
N THR A 88 -1.18 5.34 -11.62
CA THR A 88 -0.41 6.09 -10.60
C THR A 88 0.87 6.67 -11.20
N ILE A 89 1.64 5.87 -11.94
CA ILE A 89 2.83 6.31 -12.69
C ILE A 89 2.42 7.43 -13.64
N ARG A 90 1.39 7.22 -14.47
CA ARG A 90 0.89 8.24 -15.39
C ARG A 90 0.44 9.52 -14.69
N LYS A 91 -0.12 9.43 -13.48
CA LYS A 91 -0.52 10.62 -12.69
C LYS A 91 0.69 11.44 -12.22
N MET A 92 1.81 10.79 -11.91
CA MET A 92 3.10 11.42 -11.61
C MET A 92 3.73 11.98 -12.91
N GLU A 93 3.82 11.17 -13.96
CA GLU A 93 4.32 11.47 -15.32
C GLU A 93 3.52 12.56 -16.07
N THR A 94 2.28 12.86 -15.66
CA THR A 94 1.47 13.98 -16.21
C THR A 94 1.69 15.29 -15.43
N ASN A 95 2.38 15.26 -14.29
CA ASN A 95 2.77 16.47 -13.54
C ASN A 95 4.24 16.40 -13.02
N PRO A 96 5.22 15.95 -13.82
CA PRO A 96 6.60 15.77 -13.35
C PRO A 96 7.20 17.13 -13.00
N ASP A 97 6.95 18.14 -13.83
CA ASP A 97 7.27 19.56 -13.61
C ASP A 97 6.93 20.06 -12.19
N LEU A 98 5.83 19.62 -11.55
CA LEU A 98 5.47 20.06 -10.18
C LEU A 98 6.21 19.29 -9.07
N VAL A 99 6.79 18.13 -9.37
CA VAL A 99 7.66 17.36 -8.47
C VAL A 99 9.11 17.81 -8.67
N ASP A 100 9.56 17.83 -9.92
CA ASP A 100 10.92 18.21 -10.33
C ASP A 100 11.21 19.67 -9.95
N SER A 101 10.28 20.60 -10.21
CA SER A 101 10.45 21.99 -9.76
C SER A 101 10.37 22.13 -8.24
N ARG A 102 9.70 21.22 -7.51
CA ARG A 102 9.72 21.25 -6.04
C ARG A 102 11.06 20.76 -5.50
N GLU A 103 11.58 19.65 -6.04
CA GLU A 103 12.90 19.13 -5.66
C GLU A 103 13.98 20.17 -5.97
N PHE A 104 13.93 20.79 -7.15
CA PHE A 104 14.75 21.95 -7.52
C PHE A 104 14.58 23.15 -6.58
N ASN A 105 13.35 23.50 -6.15
CA ASN A 105 13.14 24.60 -5.20
C ASN A 105 13.67 24.29 -3.79
N LEU A 106 13.59 23.03 -3.33
CA LEU A 106 14.15 22.60 -2.05
C LEU A 106 15.68 22.52 -2.10
N ASP A 107 16.24 22.04 -3.20
CA ASP A 107 17.68 21.99 -3.43
C ASP A 107 18.29 23.39 -3.59
N TYR A 108 17.63 24.26 -4.35
CA TYR A 108 17.94 25.69 -4.38
C TYR A 108 17.85 26.33 -2.99
N LEU A 109 16.86 25.96 -2.17
CA LEU A 109 16.78 26.45 -0.78
C LEU A 109 17.95 25.95 0.06
N ARG A 110 18.36 24.67 -0.03
CA ARG A 110 19.57 24.15 0.64
C ARG A 110 20.82 24.91 0.20
N MET A 111 21.07 24.99 -1.11
CA MET A 111 22.18 25.74 -1.69
C MET A 111 22.18 27.21 -1.25
N ARG A 112 21.00 27.84 -1.16
CA ARG A 112 20.85 29.22 -0.70
C ARG A 112 21.07 29.37 0.81
N MET A 113 20.75 28.36 1.61
CA MET A 113 20.97 28.29 3.06
C MET A 113 22.42 27.94 3.47
N ALA A 114 23.27 27.56 2.51
CA ALA A 114 24.71 27.39 2.70
C ALA A 114 25.52 28.71 2.66
N ASP A 115 24.87 29.84 2.40
CA ASP A 115 25.44 31.19 2.56
C ASP A 115 25.04 31.77 3.92
N ASP A 116 26.04 32.01 4.77
CA ASP A 116 25.90 32.52 6.14
C ASP A 116 25.00 33.76 6.24
N GLN A 117 25.07 34.69 5.29
CA GLN A 117 24.31 35.93 5.35
C GLN A 117 22.80 35.68 5.16
N PHE A 118 22.46 34.80 4.22
CA PHE A 118 21.09 34.37 4.00
C PHE A 118 20.60 33.48 5.14
N HIS A 119 21.41 32.50 5.56
CA HIS A 119 21.12 31.62 6.68
C HIS A 119 20.76 32.41 7.94
N PHE A 120 21.62 33.34 8.34
CA PHE A 120 21.40 34.21 9.51
C PHE A 120 20.13 35.06 9.38
N ALA A 121 19.85 35.62 8.21
CA ALA A 121 18.63 36.40 7.98
C ALA A 121 17.35 35.55 8.14
N ILE A 122 17.34 34.33 7.59
CA ILE A 122 16.21 33.40 7.69
C ILE A 122 16.04 32.89 9.12
N VAL A 123 17.12 32.44 9.77
CA VAL A 123 17.11 31.99 11.17
C VAL A 123 16.62 33.11 12.10
N ASN A 124 17.08 34.36 11.91
CA ASN A 124 16.59 35.49 12.71
C ASN A 124 15.10 35.78 12.45
N GLN A 125 14.63 35.70 11.21
CA GLN A 125 13.21 35.86 10.90
C GLN A 125 12.35 34.77 11.58
N ILE A 126 12.80 33.50 11.56
CA ILE A 126 12.15 32.39 12.27
C ILE A 126 12.16 32.64 13.79
N LYS A 127 13.32 33.02 14.35
CA LYS A 127 13.53 33.34 15.77
C LYS A 127 12.61 34.48 16.25
N ILE A 128 12.25 35.43 15.38
CA ILE A 128 11.23 36.47 15.64
C ILE A 128 9.81 35.90 15.52
N ARG A 129 9.47 35.23 14.42
CA ARG A 129 8.12 34.70 14.15
C ARG A 129 7.66 33.69 15.20
N VAL A 130 8.53 32.74 15.57
CA VAL A 130 8.25 31.75 16.63
C VAL A 130 8.06 32.46 17.98
N LYS A 131 8.91 33.43 18.34
CA LYS A 131 8.72 34.22 19.57
C LYS A 131 7.42 35.02 19.58
N GLN A 132 6.91 35.47 18.44
CA GLN A 132 5.63 36.20 18.37
C GLN A 132 4.43 35.25 18.44
N LEU A 133 4.32 34.31 17.50
CA LEU A 133 3.13 33.46 17.33
C LEU A 133 3.06 32.38 18.41
N ILE A 134 4.15 31.64 18.62
CA ILE A 134 4.16 30.54 19.58
C ILE A 134 4.11 31.07 21.03
N SER A 135 4.59 32.28 21.35
CA SER A 135 4.35 32.85 22.69
C SER A 135 2.89 33.25 22.92
N LEU A 136 2.18 33.71 21.89
CA LEU A 136 0.74 33.97 21.95
C LEU A 136 -0.04 32.66 22.14
N ALA A 137 0.27 31.64 21.34
CA ALA A 137 -0.34 30.32 21.42
C ALA A 137 -0.03 29.58 22.73
N LEU A 138 1.16 29.79 23.31
CA LEU A 138 1.56 29.21 24.60
C LEU A 138 1.15 30.04 25.83
N ARG A 139 0.57 31.25 25.66
CA ARG A 139 0.11 32.11 26.75
C ARG A 139 -1.14 31.50 27.42
N PRO A 140 -1.22 31.50 28.78
CA PRO A 140 -2.44 31.10 29.47
C PRO A 140 -3.55 32.13 29.26
N THR A 141 -4.52 31.80 28.41
CA THR A 141 -5.76 32.55 28.24
C THR A 141 -6.63 32.46 29.50
N GLN A 142 -7.17 33.59 29.97
CA GLN A 142 -7.91 33.61 31.23
C GLN A 142 -9.24 32.85 31.19
N ALA A 143 -9.76 32.49 30.02
CA ALA A 143 -10.95 31.65 29.85
C ALA A 143 -10.89 30.32 30.63
N THR A 144 -9.69 29.75 30.82
CA THR A 144 -9.52 28.49 31.59
C THR A 144 -9.54 28.71 33.11
N LYS A 145 -9.55 29.95 33.63
CA LYS A 145 -9.61 30.23 35.07
C LYS A 145 -11.03 30.19 35.65
N THR A 146 -12.06 30.32 34.83
CA THR A 146 -13.47 30.32 35.28
C THR A 146 -14.01 28.91 35.57
N ALA A 147 -13.31 27.87 35.12
CA ALA A 147 -13.68 26.47 35.32
C ALA A 147 -13.21 25.93 36.69
N VAL A 148 -13.72 26.51 37.78
CA VAL A 148 -13.45 26.02 39.14
C VAL A 148 -14.07 24.64 39.33
N GLY A 149 -13.23 23.60 39.37
CA GLY A 149 -13.63 22.23 39.74
C GLY A 149 -13.04 21.11 38.86
N ILE A 150 -12.70 21.38 37.60
CA ILE A 150 -12.14 20.36 36.69
C ILE A 150 -10.68 20.68 36.38
N ALA A 151 -9.77 19.83 36.86
CA ALA A 151 -8.37 19.92 36.49
C ALA A 151 -8.21 19.70 34.97
N SER A 152 -7.77 20.72 34.25
CA SER A 152 -7.53 20.66 32.81
C SER A 152 -6.23 19.90 32.52
N THR A 153 -6.27 18.57 32.70
CA THR A 153 -5.18 17.62 32.42
C THR A 153 -5.02 17.31 30.93
N SER A 154 -5.99 17.72 30.09
CA SER A 154 -5.84 17.69 28.64
C SER A 154 -4.82 18.74 28.19
N GLY A 155 -3.73 18.30 27.55
CA GLY A 155 -2.69 19.18 27.03
C GLY A 155 -3.24 20.07 25.91
N ARG A 156 -2.85 21.36 25.90
CA ARG A 156 -3.32 22.30 24.87
C ARG A 156 -2.59 22.03 23.56
N GLN A 157 -3.33 21.69 22.51
CA GLN A 157 -2.81 21.63 21.15
C GLN A 157 -2.42 23.05 20.71
N VAL A 158 -1.26 23.17 20.07
CA VAL A 158 -0.81 24.35 19.34
C VAL A 158 -0.62 23.90 17.91
N ASP A 159 -1.34 24.52 16.98
CA ASP A 159 -1.23 24.33 15.55
C ASP A 159 -1.16 25.73 14.93
N GLU A 160 0.06 26.15 14.57
CA GLU A 160 0.38 27.52 14.17
C GLU A 160 1.21 27.50 12.89
N ILE A 161 0.83 28.32 11.91
CA ILE A 161 1.38 28.32 10.55
C ILE A 161 1.92 29.71 10.21
N PHE A 162 3.15 29.80 9.72
CA PHE A 162 3.75 31.08 9.33
C PHE A 162 4.65 31.01 8.09
N ASP A 163 4.66 32.12 7.35
CA ASP A 163 5.42 32.28 6.11
C ASP A 163 6.81 32.91 6.38
N VAL A 164 7.83 32.26 5.83
CA VAL A 164 9.21 32.76 5.76
C VAL A 164 9.34 33.55 4.45
N ILE A 165 9.65 34.84 4.56
CA ILE A 165 9.56 35.82 3.47
C ILE A 165 10.94 36.40 3.19
N HIS A 166 11.41 36.24 1.96
CA HIS A 166 12.62 36.90 1.47
C HIS A 166 12.24 38.16 0.70
N GLU A 167 13.01 39.22 0.88
CA GLU A 167 12.84 40.49 0.18
C GLU A 167 14.02 40.65 -0.77
N THR A 168 13.76 40.65 -2.08
CA THR A 168 14.79 40.92 -3.09
C THR A 168 14.62 42.31 -3.67
N GLU A 169 15.72 43.04 -3.79
CA GLU A 169 15.76 44.31 -4.50
C GLU A 169 16.04 44.03 -5.97
N HIS A 170 15.06 44.25 -6.85
CA HIS A 170 15.26 44.09 -8.28
C HIS A 170 14.68 45.29 -9.03
N LYS A 171 15.56 46.06 -9.69
CA LYS A 171 15.22 47.27 -10.46
C LYS A 171 14.33 48.22 -9.65
N GLU A 172 14.91 48.75 -8.57
CA GLU A 172 14.34 49.78 -7.67
C GLU A 172 13.08 49.37 -6.89
N LYS A 173 12.55 48.14 -7.09
CA LYS A 173 11.39 47.63 -6.37
C LYS A 173 11.79 46.51 -5.41
N ARG A 174 11.39 46.65 -4.15
CA ARG A 174 11.48 45.61 -3.10
C ARG A 174 10.38 44.58 -3.33
N ILE A 175 10.73 43.42 -3.87
CA ILE A 175 9.79 42.34 -4.14
C ILE A 175 9.86 41.34 -2.98
N LYS A 176 8.81 41.30 -2.16
CA LYS A 176 8.67 40.33 -1.08
C LYS A 176 8.09 39.03 -1.65
N ARG A 177 8.73 37.89 -1.37
CA ARG A 177 8.28 36.55 -1.81
C ARG A 177 8.35 35.58 -0.64
N VAL A 178 7.34 34.72 -0.50
CA VAL A 178 7.40 33.58 0.43
C VAL A 178 8.39 32.57 -0.14
N LEU A 179 9.41 32.19 0.63
CA LEU A 179 10.32 31.09 0.28
C LEU A 179 9.65 29.76 0.62
N PHE A 180 9.29 29.61 1.90
CA PHE A 180 8.70 28.43 2.47
C PHE A 180 7.79 28.79 3.64
N ARG A 181 6.96 27.82 4.04
CA ARG A 181 6.03 27.92 5.15
C ARG A 181 6.48 26.96 6.25
N ILE A 182 6.28 27.33 7.52
CA ILE A 182 6.50 26.46 8.67
C ILE A 182 5.16 26.24 9.38
N GLU A 183 4.83 24.99 9.67
CA GLU A 183 3.67 24.55 10.45
C GLU A 183 4.18 23.86 11.73
N VAL A 184 3.71 24.32 12.89
CA VAL A 184 4.17 23.89 14.21
C VAL A 184 3.03 23.23 14.97
N LYS A 185 3.07 21.90 15.07
CA LYS A 185 2.06 21.03 15.69
C LYS A 185 2.58 20.40 16.98
N LEU A 186 2.25 21.03 18.11
CA LEU A 186 2.77 20.71 19.44
C LEU A 186 1.65 20.47 20.46
N MET A 187 1.94 19.65 21.47
CA MET A 187 1.07 19.40 22.62
C MET A 187 1.68 20.05 23.87
N LYS A 188 1.19 21.23 24.26
CA LYS A 188 1.67 21.90 25.46
C LYS A 188 1.17 21.17 26.71
N LEU A 189 2.09 20.50 27.40
CA LEU A 189 1.90 20.09 28.79
C LEU A 189 2.02 21.32 29.72
N PRO A 190 1.14 21.47 30.74
CA PRO A 190 1.04 22.71 31.53
C PRO A 190 2.22 22.94 32.52
N THR A 191 3.20 22.04 32.57
CA THR A 191 4.29 22.01 33.56
C THR A 191 5.58 22.70 33.12
N GLN A 192 5.82 22.93 31.81
CA GLN A 192 7.09 23.51 31.32
C GLN A 192 7.02 25.04 31.15
N ALA A 193 8.14 25.72 31.41
CA ALA A 193 8.31 27.14 31.16
C ALA A 193 8.24 27.46 29.65
N THR A 194 7.29 28.32 29.25
CA THR A 194 7.03 28.71 27.85
C THR A 194 8.26 29.19 27.08
N SER A 195 9.18 29.92 27.73
CA SER A 195 10.43 30.39 27.10
C SER A 195 11.39 29.26 26.73
N MET A 196 11.47 28.21 27.56
CA MET A 196 12.30 27.04 27.28
C MET A 196 11.77 26.26 26.08
N THR A 197 10.44 26.09 25.99
CA THR A 197 9.80 25.46 24.81
C THR A 197 10.08 26.25 23.54
N ILE A 198 9.96 27.58 23.59
CA ILE A 198 10.19 28.47 22.44
C ILE A 198 11.63 28.37 21.93
N ASN A 199 12.61 28.39 22.84
CA ASN A 199 14.01 28.19 22.45
C ASN A 199 14.21 26.78 21.85
N GLN A 200 13.72 25.71 22.49
CA GLN A 200 13.81 24.34 21.95
C GLN A 200 13.24 24.22 20.53
N ILE A 201 12.12 24.88 20.22
CA ILE A 201 11.56 24.91 18.85
C ILE A 201 12.51 25.61 17.87
N ILE A 202 13.05 26.77 18.27
CA ILE A 202 13.96 27.56 17.43
C ILE A 202 15.25 26.79 17.18
N ASP A 203 15.88 26.28 18.24
CA ASP A 203 17.13 25.52 18.18
C ASP A 203 16.97 24.23 17.34
N CYS A 204 15.79 23.60 17.38
CA CYS A 204 15.48 22.44 16.52
C CYS A 204 15.31 22.80 15.04
N ILE A 205 14.61 23.89 14.73
CA ILE A 205 14.44 24.36 13.34
C ILE A 205 15.77 24.87 12.78
N GLU A 206 16.57 25.57 13.59
CA GLU A 206 17.92 26.04 13.26
C GLU A 206 18.82 24.84 12.94
N LYS A 207 18.93 23.84 13.84
CA LYS A 207 19.74 22.64 13.58
C LYS A 207 19.26 21.82 12.36
N TYR A 208 17.95 21.73 12.11
CA TYR A 208 17.40 21.06 10.92
C TYR A 208 17.76 21.80 9.61
N LEU A 209 17.86 23.13 9.65
CA LEU A 209 18.22 23.96 8.50
C LEU A 209 19.74 24.12 8.30
N SER A 210 20.57 23.65 9.24
CA SER A 210 22.05 23.73 9.19
C SER A 210 22.75 22.38 9.03
N SER A 211 22.05 21.24 9.06
CA SER A 211 22.68 19.90 9.07
C SER A 211 21.95 18.88 8.19
N ASP A 212 22.67 18.28 7.25
CA ASP A 212 22.26 17.08 6.51
C ASP A 212 22.44 15.78 7.35
N ASP A 213 22.30 15.88 8.67
CA ASP A 213 22.46 14.75 9.61
C ASP A 213 21.16 13.93 9.72
N ASP A 214 20.89 13.04 8.75
CA ASP A 214 19.73 12.11 8.69
C ASP A 214 19.47 11.29 9.98
N LYS A 215 20.42 11.26 10.91
CA LYS A 215 20.39 10.48 12.17
C LYS A 215 20.05 11.31 13.40
N TRP A 216 19.93 12.63 13.29
CA TRP A 216 19.60 13.49 14.43
C TRP A 216 18.09 13.48 14.70
N GLN A 217 17.71 13.21 15.96
CA GLN A 217 16.31 13.21 16.40
C GLN A 217 16.04 14.45 17.28
N PRO A 218 15.22 15.41 16.83
CA PRO A 218 14.83 16.55 17.64
C PRO A 218 13.97 16.11 18.83
N THR A 219 14.18 16.75 19.98
CA THR A 219 13.33 16.55 21.17
C THR A 219 12.89 17.88 21.76
N ILE A 220 11.58 18.02 22.02
CA ILE A 220 10.97 19.22 22.59
C ILE A 220 10.13 18.79 23.80
N GLN A 221 10.32 19.46 24.94
CA GLN A 221 9.80 19.03 26.25
C GLN A 221 10.19 17.59 26.68
N GLY A 222 11.18 16.96 26.03
CA GLY A 222 11.54 15.55 26.24
C GLY A 222 10.71 14.55 25.42
N HIS A 223 9.83 15.02 24.53
CA HIS A 223 9.14 14.21 23.53
C HIS A 223 9.91 14.21 22.22
N ILE A 224 9.89 13.09 21.49
CA ILE A 224 10.43 13.00 20.13
C ILE A 224 9.56 13.85 19.19
N VAL A 225 10.22 14.61 18.33
CA VAL A 225 9.59 15.46 17.31
C VAL A 225 10.05 15.01 15.94
N THR A 226 9.14 14.99 14.99
CA THR A 226 9.41 14.77 13.57
C THR A 226 9.45 16.13 12.87
N ILE A 227 10.45 16.36 12.03
CA ILE A 227 10.58 17.57 11.21
C ILE A 227 10.78 17.13 9.77
N ASP A 228 9.79 17.39 8.91
CA ASP A 228 9.75 16.92 7.52
C ASP A 228 9.19 17.99 6.57
N TRP A 229 9.63 17.96 5.31
CA TRP A 229 9.05 18.75 4.24
C TRP A 229 7.81 18.04 3.66
N ASP A 230 6.61 18.63 3.76
CA ASP A 230 5.39 18.04 3.19
C ASP A 230 5.39 18.07 1.65
N GLN A 231 5.57 16.89 1.08
CA GLN A 231 5.55 16.64 -0.36
C GLN A 231 4.13 16.69 -0.98
N LYS A 232 3.09 17.07 -0.24
CA LYS A 232 1.71 17.23 -0.76
C LYS A 232 1.29 18.70 -0.93
N ALA A 233 1.98 19.64 -0.28
CA ALA A 233 1.78 21.09 -0.44
C ALA A 233 2.01 21.58 -1.89
N LYS A 234 1.38 22.71 -2.23
CA LYS A 234 1.45 23.41 -3.53
C LYS A 234 1.49 24.93 -3.34
N PRO A 235 2.16 25.69 -4.23
CA PRO A 235 3.43 25.37 -4.88
C PRO A 235 4.63 25.61 -3.92
N THR A 236 4.41 26.37 -2.84
CA THR A 236 5.41 26.69 -1.82
C THR A 236 5.72 25.47 -0.95
N PRO A 237 7.01 25.17 -0.67
CA PRO A 237 7.37 24.09 0.25
C PRO A 237 6.91 24.41 1.69
N LEU A 238 6.46 23.36 2.38
CA LEU A 238 5.93 23.41 3.75
C LEU A 238 6.80 22.54 4.66
N LEU A 239 7.39 23.13 5.68
CA LEU A 239 8.10 22.44 6.76
C LEU A 239 7.12 22.14 7.89
N VAL A 240 6.91 20.87 8.23
CA VAL A 240 6.02 20.43 9.30
C VAL A 240 6.86 19.97 10.49
N LEU A 241 6.69 20.62 11.63
CA LEU A 241 7.29 20.25 12.92
C LEU A 241 6.19 19.66 13.80
N GLN A 242 6.19 18.34 13.99
CA GLN A 242 5.14 17.61 14.70
C GLN A 242 5.69 16.81 15.90
N GLN A 243 5.12 17.03 17.07
CA GLN A 243 5.41 16.25 18.28
C GLN A 243 4.72 14.88 18.25
N SER A 244 5.44 13.80 18.56
CA SER A 244 4.82 12.47 18.70
C SER A 244 4.07 12.33 20.03
N ASN A 245 2.83 11.83 19.94
CA ASN A 245 1.96 11.57 21.09
C ASN A 245 2.21 10.20 21.76
N GLU A 246 3.08 9.38 21.19
CA GLU A 246 3.20 7.94 21.50
C GLU A 246 3.62 7.64 22.95
N ASN A 247 4.31 8.58 23.61
CA ASN A 247 4.73 8.47 25.00
C ASN A 247 3.72 9.02 26.03
N VAL A 248 2.57 9.57 25.62
CA VAL A 248 1.57 10.22 26.52
C VAL A 248 0.65 9.19 27.20
N ASN A 249 1.15 7.98 27.50
CA ASN A 249 0.40 6.94 28.23
C ASN A 249 1.11 6.43 29.50
N VAL A 250 2.22 7.09 29.91
CA VAL A 250 2.79 6.90 31.25
C VAL A 250 2.20 7.97 32.18
N THR A 251 1.25 7.58 33.02
CA THR A 251 0.62 8.52 33.97
C THR A 251 1.63 8.94 35.04
N PHE A 252 2.02 10.23 35.04
CA PHE A 252 2.85 10.83 36.08
C PHE A 252 2.10 10.88 37.42
N ARG A 253 2.10 9.74 38.13
CA ARG A 253 1.39 9.55 39.40
C ARG A 253 2.15 10.20 40.55
N THR A 254 2.07 11.53 40.64
CA THR A 254 2.66 12.33 41.71
C THR A 254 2.21 11.85 43.09
N LYS A 255 3.09 11.13 43.80
CA LYS A 255 2.91 10.87 45.24
C LYS A 255 3.02 12.21 45.97
N ARG A 256 1.89 12.74 46.46
CA ARG A 256 1.94 13.67 47.60
C ARG A 256 2.39 12.88 48.82
N SER A 257 3.60 13.15 49.29
CA SER A 257 4.00 12.82 50.66
C SER A 257 3.27 13.78 51.60
N ASN A 258 2.16 13.33 52.20
CA ASN A 258 1.69 13.96 53.42
C ASN A 258 2.76 13.72 54.49
N VAL A 259 3.44 14.79 54.88
CA VAL A 259 4.17 14.85 56.15
C VAL A 259 3.23 15.54 57.13
N SER A 260 2.82 14.81 58.15
CA SER A 260 2.01 15.24 59.29
C SER A 260 2.92 15.61 60.45
#